data_AF-X0T4V7-F1
#
_entry.id   AF-X0T4V7-F1
#
_cell.length_a   1.000
_cell.length_b   1.000
_cell.length_c   1.000
_cell.angle_alpha   90.00
_cell.angle_beta   90.00
_cell.angle_gamma   90.00
#
_symmetry.space_group_name_H-M   'P 1'
#
loop_
_entity.id
_entity.type
_entity.pdbx_description
1 polymer ?
#
loop_
_entity_poly.entity_id
_entity_poly.type
_entity_poly.pdbx_seq_one_letter_code
_entity_poly.pdbx_strand_id
1 'polypeptide(L)'
;NEYLRDNINPGYENTSCSCYYDDKYILSYPTNSSHALGASTVPNESVYFDYKTGKTGVYSFAFNVFSRWDKGDDGLSIKCGSTTKGRVYNLFTGLDDDDSNIEFYDKVMPIDFGLPEVEKNFYDIYVKVKTTTGTSLRLYYTIDDADETHKDATLIANKERWYRVRLPQSVNGRSIAIRPRMNDAYQAEFQGYIIVYDLEKLKV
;
A
#
# COMPACT_ATOMS: atom_id res chain seq x y z
N ASN A 1 -35.73 2.15 2.60
CA ASN A 1 -35.90 2.18 4.06
C ASN A 1 -35.88 3.65 4.47
N GLU A 2 -37.03 4.20 4.89
CA GLU A 2 -37.22 5.64 5.19
C GLU A 2 -36.21 6.15 6.22
N TYR A 3 -35.92 5.33 7.24
CA TYR A 3 -34.90 5.59 8.25
C TYR A 3 -33.54 5.98 7.66
N LEU A 4 -33.08 5.29 6.61
CA LEU A 4 -31.74 5.51 6.05
C LEU A 4 -31.68 6.83 5.27
N ARG A 5 -32.75 7.12 4.52
CA ARG A 5 -32.90 8.37 3.77
C ARG A 5 -32.91 9.58 4.69
N ASP A 6 -33.54 9.45 5.85
CA ASP A 6 -33.72 10.56 6.79
C ASP A 6 -32.47 10.79 7.66
N ASN A 7 -31.55 9.83 7.74
CA ASN A 7 -30.39 9.87 8.63
C ASN A 7 -29.03 9.94 7.92
N ILE A 8 -28.93 9.60 6.62
CA ILE A 8 -27.67 9.70 5.86
C ILE A 8 -27.28 11.16 5.58
N ASN A 9 -25.98 11.43 5.62
CA ASN A 9 -25.40 12.70 5.20
C ASN A 9 -25.24 12.73 3.66
N PRO A 10 -26.07 13.50 2.93
CA PRO A 10 -26.05 13.49 1.47
C PRO A 10 -24.74 14.03 0.88
N GLY A 11 -24.02 14.88 1.61
CA GLY A 11 -22.74 15.42 1.14
C GLY A 11 -21.59 14.41 1.14
N TYR A 12 -21.76 13.28 1.85
CA TYR A 12 -20.70 12.27 2.02
C TYR A 12 -21.21 10.85 1.79
N GLU A 13 -22.41 10.68 1.22
CA GLU A 13 -23.04 9.36 1.00
C GLU A 13 -22.16 8.42 0.17
N ASN A 14 -21.30 8.97 -0.70
CA ASN A 14 -20.31 8.26 -1.51
C ASN A 14 -19.24 7.52 -0.67
N THR A 15 -19.12 7.83 0.62
CA THR A 15 -18.22 7.15 1.56
C THR A 15 -18.84 5.92 2.23
N SER A 16 -20.12 5.66 1.98
CA SER A 16 -20.82 4.51 2.52
C SER A 16 -20.27 3.19 1.97
N CYS A 17 -20.35 2.13 2.75
CA CYS A 17 -19.91 0.79 2.36
C CYS A 17 -20.94 -0.24 2.79
N SER A 18 -21.15 -1.27 1.98
CA SER A 18 -22.00 -2.39 2.35
C SER A 18 -21.28 -3.71 2.21
N CYS A 19 -21.73 -4.69 2.99
CA CYS A 19 -21.32 -6.06 2.90
C CYS A 19 -22.51 -7.00 3.02
N TYR A 20 -22.39 -8.18 2.43
CA TYR A 20 -23.32 -9.28 2.64
C TYR A 20 -22.61 -10.34 3.47
N TYR A 21 -23.18 -10.74 4.60
CA TYR A 21 -22.61 -11.76 5.48
C TYR A 21 -23.71 -12.48 6.25
N ASP A 22 -23.67 -13.82 6.26
CA ASP A 22 -24.58 -14.66 7.07
C ASP A 22 -26.06 -14.29 6.92
N ASP A 23 -26.56 -14.33 5.68
CA ASP A 23 -27.92 -13.94 5.30
C ASP A 23 -28.31 -12.49 5.70
N LYS A 24 -27.34 -11.63 5.99
CA LYS A 24 -27.56 -10.22 6.34
C LYS A 24 -26.88 -9.30 5.32
N TYR A 25 -27.60 -8.28 4.87
CA TYR A 25 -27.01 -7.12 4.21
C TYR A 25 -26.73 -6.05 5.25
N ILE A 26 -25.48 -5.64 5.39
CA ILE A 26 -25.03 -4.62 6.34
C ILE A 26 -24.55 -3.41 5.54
N LEU A 27 -24.95 -2.20 5.94
CA LEU A 27 -24.58 -0.94 5.31
C LEU A 27 -24.10 0.05 6.38
N SER A 28 -22.84 0.47 6.27
CA SER A 28 -22.24 1.55 7.06
C SER A 28 -22.32 2.87 6.29
N TYR A 29 -22.80 3.93 6.93
CA TYR A 29 -23.05 5.22 6.29
C TYR A 29 -22.71 6.41 7.21
N PRO A 30 -22.37 7.60 6.66
CA PRO A 30 -22.15 8.81 7.45
C PRO A 30 -23.48 9.45 7.84
N THR A 31 -23.66 9.78 9.12
CA THR A 31 -24.91 10.35 9.62
C THR A 31 -25.00 11.86 9.42
N ASN A 32 -26.20 12.39 9.23
CA ASN A 32 -26.46 13.82 9.07
C ASN A 32 -26.60 14.55 10.42
N SER A 33 -26.81 15.88 10.37
CA SER A 33 -26.91 16.72 11.58
C SER A 33 -28.14 16.45 12.45
N SER A 34 -29.16 15.79 11.90
CA SER A 34 -30.38 15.43 12.63
C SER A 34 -30.27 14.10 13.36
N HIS A 35 -29.20 13.34 13.11
CA HIS A 35 -28.94 12.05 13.75
C HIS A 35 -28.41 12.20 15.18
N ALA A 36 -28.72 11.25 16.07
CA ALA A 36 -28.28 11.27 17.46
C ALA A 36 -26.75 11.22 17.65
N LEU A 37 -26.02 10.67 16.67
CA LEU A 37 -24.56 10.65 16.63
C LEU A 37 -23.95 11.96 16.07
N GLY A 38 -24.78 12.91 15.63
CA GLY A 38 -24.36 14.15 14.98
C GLY A 38 -23.95 13.97 13.52
N ALA A 39 -23.58 15.07 12.87
CA ALA A 39 -23.10 15.06 11.49
C ALA A 39 -21.70 14.42 11.41
N SER A 40 -21.49 13.53 10.44
CA SER A 40 -20.20 12.91 10.16
C SER A 40 -19.86 12.98 8.67
N THR A 41 -18.57 13.11 8.36
CA THR A 41 -18.02 13.03 6.98
C THR A 41 -17.50 11.65 6.62
N VAL A 42 -17.47 10.74 7.60
CA VAL A 42 -17.08 9.34 7.47
C VAL A 42 -18.21 8.45 8.00
N PRO A 43 -18.32 7.19 7.56
CA PRO A 43 -19.29 6.29 8.17
C PRO A 43 -19.17 6.28 9.69
N ASN A 44 -20.30 6.26 10.39
CA ASN A 44 -20.36 6.21 11.86
C ASN A 44 -21.59 5.48 12.42
N GLU A 45 -22.53 5.06 11.57
CA GLU A 45 -23.59 4.12 11.91
C GLU A 45 -23.63 2.96 10.90
N SER A 46 -23.97 1.77 11.37
CA SER A 46 -24.22 0.60 10.52
C SER A 46 -25.62 0.06 10.74
N VAL A 47 -26.34 -0.22 9.67
CA VAL A 47 -27.66 -0.87 9.70
C VAL A 47 -27.61 -2.21 8.98
N TYR A 48 -28.53 -3.11 9.32
CA TYR A 48 -28.64 -4.40 8.67
C TYR A 48 -30.06 -4.75 8.24
N PHE A 49 -30.13 -5.60 7.22
CA PHE A 49 -31.32 -6.34 6.81
C PHE A 49 -31.00 -7.83 6.84
N ASP A 50 -31.70 -8.59 7.66
CA ASP A 50 -31.59 -10.06 7.75
C ASP A 50 -32.60 -10.70 6.80
N TYR A 51 -32.13 -11.33 5.72
CA TYR A 51 -32.96 -11.98 4.71
C TYR A 51 -33.68 -13.24 5.22
N LYS A 52 -33.14 -13.88 6.26
CA LYS A 52 -33.70 -15.11 6.81
C LYS A 52 -34.91 -14.83 7.70
N THR A 53 -34.85 -13.74 8.45
CA THR A 53 -35.91 -13.35 9.40
C THR A 53 -36.74 -12.17 8.94
N GLY A 54 -36.33 -11.48 7.86
CA GLY A 54 -36.94 -10.25 7.35
C GLY A 54 -36.77 -9.04 8.27
N LYS A 55 -35.90 -9.12 9.28
CA LYS A 55 -35.72 -8.07 10.29
C LYS A 55 -34.69 -7.04 9.86
N THR A 56 -34.94 -5.79 10.23
CA THR A 56 -33.96 -4.71 10.14
C THR A 56 -33.57 -4.23 11.53
N GLY A 57 -32.35 -3.74 11.68
CA GLY A 57 -31.92 -3.06 12.89
C GLY A 57 -30.67 -2.22 12.69
N VAL A 58 -30.31 -1.47 13.72
CA VAL A 58 -29.01 -0.79 13.81
C VAL A 58 -28.02 -1.77 14.41
N TYR A 59 -26.92 -2.03 13.71
CA TYR A 59 -25.81 -2.83 14.19
C TYR A 59 -24.95 -1.96 15.11
N SER A 60 -25.02 -2.17 16.42
CA SER A 60 -24.18 -1.46 17.39
C SER A 60 -22.83 -2.19 17.53
N PHE A 61 -21.90 -1.87 16.64
CA PHE A 61 -20.47 -2.02 16.90
C PHE A 61 -19.87 -0.61 16.92
N ALA A 62 -18.87 -0.38 17.78
CA ALA A 62 -18.11 0.89 17.82
C ALA A 62 -17.21 1.11 16.58
N PHE A 63 -17.49 0.45 15.45
CA PHE A 63 -16.62 0.35 14.29
C PHE A 63 -17.45 0.30 12.99
N ASN A 64 -17.00 1.00 11.95
CA ASN A 64 -17.61 0.96 10.63
C ASN A 64 -16.97 -0.14 9.78
N VAL A 65 -17.79 -0.94 9.13
CA VAL A 65 -17.36 -2.16 8.45
C VAL A 65 -17.05 -1.83 6.99
N PHE A 66 -15.87 -2.26 6.52
CA PHE A 66 -15.51 -2.26 5.11
C PHE A 66 -15.21 -3.71 4.71
N SER A 67 -16.07 -4.37 3.94
CA SER A 67 -15.73 -5.69 3.43
C SER A 67 -14.85 -5.56 2.18
N ARG A 68 -13.59 -5.97 2.25
CA ARG A 68 -12.86 -6.42 1.07
C ARG A 68 -13.14 -7.91 0.90
N TRP A 69 -13.75 -8.28 -0.22
CA TRP A 69 -13.92 -9.67 -0.60
C TRP A 69 -12.62 -10.13 -1.24
N ASP A 70 -11.84 -10.95 -0.54
CA ASP A 70 -10.73 -11.65 -1.16
C ASP A 70 -11.27 -12.83 -1.98
N LYS A 71 -10.71 -13.04 -3.16
CA LYS A 71 -11.13 -14.04 -4.14
C LYS A 71 -10.01 -15.06 -4.32
N GLY A 72 -9.56 -15.66 -3.23
CA GLY A 72 -8.54 -16.70 -3.26
C GLY A 72 -8.00 -17.03 -1.86
N ASP A 73 -8.29 -18.25 -1.42
CA ASP A 73 -7.52 -19.07 -0.47
C ASP A 73 -7.57 -18.87 1.06
N ASP A 74 -8.00 -17.74 1.65
CA ASP A 74 -7.90 -17.57 3.13
C ASP A 74 -9.22 -17.44 3.94
N GLY A 75 -10.35 -17.84 3.36
CA GLY A 75 -11.64 -17.78 4.05
C GLY A 75 -12.19 -16.35 4.19
N LEU A 76 -13.44 -16.22 4.65
CA LEU A 76 -14.15 -14.94 4.73
C LEU A 76 -13.51 -14.01 5.78
N SER A 77 -12.53 -13.19 5.38
CA SER A 77 -11.91 -12.18 6.26
C SER A 77 -12.78 -10.92 6.32
N ILE A 78 -13.61 -10.79 7.37
CA ILE A 78 -14.35 -9.55 7.64
C ILE A 78 -13.41 -8.54 8.29
N LYS A 79 -13.10 -7.48 7.54
CA LYS A 79 -12.25 -6.38 8.01
C LYS A 79 -13.10 -5.19 8.48
N CYS A 80 -12.66 -4.48 9.51
CA CYS A 80 -13.26 -3.21 9.93
C CYS A 80 -12.18 -2.15 10.17
N GLY A 81 -12.49 -0.89 9.85
CA GLY A 81 -11.56 0.22 10.00
C GLY A 81 -11.89 1.05 11.24
N SER A 82 -10.90 1.35 12.08
CA SER A 82 -11.06 2.37 13.12
C SER A 82 -10.92 3.76 12.51
N THR A 83 -12.01 4.52 12.51
CA THR A 83 -12.04 5.93 12.06
C THR A 83 -11.28 6.88 13.00
N THR A 84 -10.97 6.45 14.23
CA THR A 84 -10.22 7.25 15.21
C THR A 84 -8.71 7.00 15.18
N LYS A 85 -8.28 5.77 14.87
CA LYS A 85 -6.86 5.35 14.96
C LYS A 85 -6.23 4.95 13.63
N GLY A 86 -7.01 4.86 12.55
CA GLY A 86 -6.50 4.50 11.21
C GLY A 86 -6.00 3.07 11.09
N ARG A 87 -6.58 2.13 11.86
CA ARG A 87 -6.18 0.71 11.88
C ARG A 87 -7.24 -0.19 11.28
N VAL A 88 -6.82 -1.29 10.66
CA VAL A 88 -7.70 -2.34 10.11
C VAL A 88 -7.70 -3.54 11.07
N TYR A 89 -8.89 -4.02 11.43
CA TYR A 89 -9.09 -5.14 12.35
C TYR A 89 -9.79 -6.28 11.62
N ASN A 90 -9.42 -7.51 11.94
CA ASN A 90 -10.19 -8.70 11.57
C ASN A 90 -11.17 -9.03 12.69
N LEU A 91 -12.43 -9.29 12.34
CA LEU A 91 -13.54 -9.47 13.30
C LEU A 91 -13.30 -10.59 14.33
N PHE A 92 -12.47 -11.60 14.02
CA PHE A 92 -12.26 -12.77 14.87
C PHE A 92 -10.83 -12.95 15.39
N THR A 93 -9.84 -12.25 14.83
CA THR A 93 -8.42 -12.42 15.20
C THR A 93 -7.80 -11.16 15.80
N GLY A 94 -8.54 -10.05 15.88
CA GLY A 94 -8.06 -8.80 16.46
C GLY A 94 -7.38 -7.91 15.44
N LEU A 95 -6.21 -7.35 15.79
CA LEU A 95 -5.45 -6.47 14.90
C LEU A 95 -5.01 -7.26 13.65
N ASP A 96 -5.35 -6.72 12.47
CA ASP A 96 -4.80 -7.16 11.19
C ASP A 96 -3.70 -6.20 10.71
N ASP A 97 -3.44 -5.13 11.48
CA ASP A 97 -2.25 -4.29 11.32
C ASP A 97 -1.09 -4.94 12.08
N ASP A 98 -0.53 -5.96 11.44
CA ASP A 98 0.63 -6.65 11.94
C ASP A 98 1.78 -5.63 12.00
N ASP A 99 2.20 -5.20 13.21
CA ASP A 99 3.45 -4.44 13.46
C ASP A 99 4.72 -5.15 12.90
N SER A 100 4.51 -6.30 12.26
CA SER A 100 5.45 -7.00 11.40
C SER A 100 5.88 -6.15 10.19
N ASN A 101 7.11 -6.38 9.77
CA ASN A 101 7.66 -5.74 8.58
C ASN A 101 7.01 -6.31 7.31
N ILE A 102 6.36 -5.45 6.53
CA ILE A 102 5.87 -5.76 5.18
C ILE A 102 7.00 -5.52 4.19
N GLU A 103 7.19 -6.45 3.25
CA GLU A 103 8.17 -6.31 2.17
C GLU A 103 7.64 -5.45 1.02
N PHE A 104 8.44 -4.48 0.59
CA PHE A 104 8.20 -3.63 -0.56
C PHE A 104 9.36 -3.77 -1.54
N TYR A 105 9.04 -3.97 -2.82
CA TYR A 105 10.02 -3.94 -3.89
C TYR A 105 9.42 -3.37 -5.17
N ASP A 106 10.28 -2.81 -6.01
CA ASP A 106 9.98 -2.50 -7.40
C ASP A 106 11.01 -3.21 -8.27
N LYS A 107 10.62 -3.69 -9.45
CA LYS A 107 11.51 -4.39 -10.38
C LYS A 107 11.47 -3.68 -11.73
N VAL A 108 12.57 -3.01 -12.04
CA VAL A 108 12.76 -2.34 -13.31
C VAL A 108 13.41 -3.31 -14.29
N MET A 109 12.82 -3.44 -15.49
CA MET A 109 13.41 -4.24 -16.57
C MET A 109 14.75 -3.63 -17.01
N PRO A 110 15.66 -4.42 -17.62
CA PRO A 110 16.95 -3.90 -18.08
C PRO A 110 16.79 -2.65 -18.95
N ILE A 111 17.55 -1.60 -18.64
CA ILE A 111 17.58 -0.34 -19.37
C ILE A 111 18.96 -0.18 -20.01
N ASP A 112 19.00 0.03 -21.32
CA ASP A 112 20.21 0.26 -22.12
C ASP A 112 20.43 1.75 -22.47
N PHE A 113 19.50 2.61 -22.06
CA PHE A 113 19.46 4.06 -22.33
C PHE A 113 19.54 4.40 -23.83
N GLY A 114 19.06 3.50 -24.70
CA GLY A 114 19.05 3.70 -26.15
C GLY A 114 20.42 3.56 -26.81
N LEU A 115 21.43 3.04 -26.10
CA LEU A 115 22.79 2.82 -26.60
C LEU A 115 23.23 1.36 -26.34
N PRO A 116 22.60 0.37 -26.99
CA PRO A 116 22.89 -1.04 -26.74
C PRO A 116 24.31 -1.46 -27.16
N GLU A 117 24.97 -0.71 -28.04
CA GLU A 117 26.30 -1.02 -28.56
C GLU A 117 27.48 -0.51 -27.69
N VAL A 118 27.20 0.31 -26.67
CA VAL A 118 28.23 0.95 -25.84
C VAL A 118 28.16 0.48 -24.39
N GLU A 119 29.31 0.08 -23.84
CA GLU A 119 29.47 -0.21 -22.41
C GLU A 119 29.39 1.08 -21.59
N LYS A 120 28.70 0.98 -20.46
CA LYS A 120 28.48 2.06 -19.50
C LYS A 120 29.13 1.64 -18.19
N ASN A 121 29.84 2.56 -17.56
CA ASN A 121 30.31 2.38 -16.20
C ASN A 121 29.30 3.03 -15.24
N PHE A 122 28.62 2.23 -14.43
CA PHE A 122 27.57 2.69 -13.51
C PHE A 122 28.16 3.01 -12.14
N TYR A 123 28.03 4.25 -11.68
CA TYR A 123 28.67 4.70 -10.42
C TYR A 123 27.71 4.86 -9.26
N ASP A 124 26.58 5.53 -9.51
CA ASP A 124 25.63 5.88 -8.46
C ASP A 124 24.21 5.69 -8.97
N ILE A 125 23.37 5.12 -8.10
CA ILE A 125 21.93 5.04 -8.32
C ILE A 125 21.27 5.79 -7.18
N TYR A 126 20.44 6.76 -7.51
CA TYR A 126 19.59 7.44 -6.54
C TYR A 126 18.19 6.87 -6.61
N VAL A 127 17.65 6.52 -5.45
CA VAL A 127 16.27 6.05 -5.31
C VAL A 127 15.52 7.03 -4.43
N LYS A 128 14.39 7.55 -4.91
CA LYS A 128 13.49 8.37 -4.10
C LYS A 128 12.57 7.46 -3.31
N VAL A 129 12.72 7.46 -1.98
CA VAL A 129 11.96 6.58 -1.09
C VAL A 129 11.20 7.43 -0.07
N LYS A 130 9.93 7.10 0.13
CA LYS A 130 9.12 7.52 1.26
C LYS A 130 8.87 6.30 2.14
N THR A 131 9.18 6.42 3.42
CA THR A 131 9.15 5.32 4.41
C THR A 131 8.51 5.80 5.71
N THR A 132 7.88 4.90 6.47
CA THR A 132 7.26 5.19 7.76
C THR A 132 8.17 4.76 8.90
N THR A 133 8.50 3.46 8.98
CA THR A 133 9.37 2.86 10.00
C THR A 133 10.63 2.21 9.43
N GLY A 134 10.65 1.90 8.13
CA GLY A 134 11.76 1.24 7.46
C GLY A 134 13.03 2.09 7.47
N THR A 135 14.14 1.48 7.89
CA THR A 135 15.46 2.13 8.05
C THR A 135 16.53 1.57 7.12
N SER A 136 16.22 0.59 6.29
CA SER A 136 17.16 -0.05 5.37
C SER A 136 16.59 -0.16 3.97
N LEU A 137 17.39 0.18 2.98
CA LEU A 137 17.13 -0.07 1.56
C LEU A 137 18.21 -1.01 1.03
N ARG A 138 17.79 -2.10 0.39
CA ARG A 138 18.67 -2.94 -0.40
C ARG A 138 18.36 -2.71 -1.87
N LEU A 139 19.34 -2.24 -2.63
CA LEU A 139 19.26 -2.11 -4.06
C LEU A 139 19.91 -3.32 -4.72
N TYR A 140 19.10 -4.21 -5.27
CA TYR A 140 19.59 -5.25 -6.16
C TYR A 140 19.81 -4.67 -7.56
N TYR A 141 20.82 -5.17 -8.25
CA TYR A 141 21.08 -4.81 -9.64
C TYR A 141 21.70 -5.98 -10.41
N THR A 142 21.43 -6.01 -11.72
CA THR A 142 21.98 -6.97 -12.68
C THR A 142 22.51 -6.20 -13.89
N ILE A 143 23.65 -6.65 -14.43
CA ILE A 143 24.30 -6.06 -15.60
C ILE A 143 24.32 -7.10 -16.73
N ASP A 144 23.82 -6.74 -17.92
CA ASP A 144 23.85 -7.60 -19.13
C ASP A 144 23.44 -9.07 -18.89
N ASP A 145 22.39 -9.29 -18.09
CA ASP A 145 21.88 -10.61 -17.69
C ASP A 145 22.82 -11.49 -16.84
N ALA A 146 23.84 -10.89 -16.21
CA ALA A 146 24.70 -11.56 -15.23
C ALA A 146 23.95 -11.92 -13.93
N ASP A 147 24.68 -12.48 -12.96
CA ASP A 147 24.13 -12.76 -11.63
C ASP A 147 23.68 -11.47 -10.92
N GLU A 148 22.53 -11.52 -10.26
CA GLU A 148 22.02 -10.42 -9.45
C GLU A 148 22.90 -10.20 -8.22
N THR A 149 23.29 -8.96 -7.99
CA THR A 149 24.05 -8.54 -6.81
C THR A 149 23.37 -7.37 -6.12
N HIS A 150 23.89 -6.87 -4.99
CA HIS A 150 23.24 -5.81 -4.23
C HIS A 150 24.19 -4.83 -3.53
N LYS A 151 23.63 -3.66 -3.20
CA LYS A 151 24.18 -2.69 -2.27
C LYS A 151 23.12 -2.22 -1.29
N ASP A 152 23.54 -1.98 -0.06
CA ASP A 152 22.68 -1.50 1.01
C ASP A 152 22.88 0.00 1.24
N ALA A 153 21.80 0.68 1.62
CA ALA A 153 21.79 2.06 2.07
C ALA A 153 20.92 2.20 3.33
N THR A 154 21.32 3.09 4.22
CA THR A 154 20.57 3.40 5.44
C THR A 154 19.55 4.50 5.15
N LEU A 155 18.28 4.22 5.46
CA LEU A 155 17.18 5.16 5.36
C LEU A 155 16.95 5.87 6.69
N ILE A 156 16.29 7.02 6.62
CA ILE A 156 15.78 7.71 7.80
C ILE A 156 14.26 7.49 7.81
N ALA A 157 13.76 6.87 8.88
CA ALA A 157 12.34 6.61 9.06
C ALA A 157 11.50 7.90 9.02
N ASN A 158 10.25 7.79 8.59
CA ASN A 158 9.27 8.87 8.48
C ASN A 158 9.79 10.08 7.66
N LYS A 159 10.49 9.80 6.56
CA LYS A 159 11.00 10.81 5.62
C LYS A 159 10.84 10.35 4.18
N GLU A 160 10.61 11.33 3.31
CA GLU A 160 10.71 11.21 1.85
C GLU A 160 12.02 11.87 1.39
N ARG A 161 12.94 11.09 0.82
CA ARG A 161 14.25 11.60 0.38
C ARG A 161 14.81 10.83 -0.81
N TRP A 162 15.74 11.45 -1.51
CA TRP A 162 16.65 10.77 -2.43
C TRP A 162 17.78 10.12 -1.63
N TYR A 163 17.96 8.82 -1.81
CA TYR A 163 19.04 8.05 -1.21
C TYR A 163 20.03 7.63 -2.28
N ARG A 164 21.30 7.96 -2.06
CA ARG A 164 22.40 7.60 -2.96
C ARG A 164 22.91 6.20 -2.61
N VAL A 165 22.90 5.31 -3.58
CA VAL A 165 23.52 3.98 -3.52
C VAL A 165 24.74 4.00 -4.44
N ARG A 166 25.93 3.95 -3.84
CA ARG A 166 27.19 3.95 -4.59
C ARG A 166 27.56 2.53 -4.99
N LEU A 167 27.71 2.30 -6.30
CA LEU A 167 28.14 1.04 -6.87
C LEU A 167 29.68 0.91 -6.81
N PRO A 168 30.23 -0.31 -6.86
CA PRO A 168 31.65 -0.52 -7.05
C PRO A 168 32.15 0.15 -8.34
N GLN A 169 33.43 0.55 -8.38
CA GLN A 169 34.04 1.24 -9.55
C GLN A 169 34.14 0.38 -10.82
N SER A 170 33.80 -0.91 -10.74
CA SER A 170 33.94 -1.89 -11.81
C SER A 170 32.60 -2.45 -12.28
N VAL A 171 31.50 -1.69 -12.12
CA VAL A 171 30.18 -2.10 -12.60
C VAL A 171 29.99 -1.61 -14.02
N ASN A 172 30.46 -2.41 -14.98
CA ASN A 172 30.47 -2.08 -16.39
C ASN A 172 29.56 -3.03 -17.19
N GLY A 173 28.75 -2.48 -18.08
CA GLY A 173 27.98 -3.24 -19.06
C GLY A 173 27.07 -2.36 -19.92
N ARG A 174 26.33 -2.96 -20.84
CA ARG A 174 25.49 -2.24 -21.82
C ARG A 174 24.14 -1.85 -21.23
N SER A 175 23.62 -2.67 -20.34
CA SER A 175 22.31 -2.53 -19.71
C SER A 175 22.39 -2.76 -18.21
N ILE A 176 21.46 -2.16 -17.47
CA ILE A 176 21.29 -2.37 -16.04
C ILE A 176 19.82 -2.60 -15.71
N ALA A 177 19.53 -3.64 -14.93
CA ALA A 177 18.25 -3.82 -14.26
C ALA A 177 18.41 -3.49 -12.78
N ILE A 178 17.43 -2.82 -12.18
CA ILE A 178 17.46 -2.45 -10.76
C ILE A 178 16.22 -2.97 -10.05
N ARG A 179 16.39 -3.36 -8.81
CA ARG A 179 15.31 -3.84 -7.95
C ARG A 179 15.52 -3.35 -6.52
N PRO A 180 15.07 -2.14 -6.16
CA PRO A 180 15.05 -1.72 -4.78
C PRO A 180 14.11 -2.62 -3.97
N ARG A 181 14.53 -2.92 -2.74
CA ARG A 181 13.79 -3.73 -1.77
C ARG A 181 13.95 -3.12 -0.38
N MET A 182 12.87 -3.03 0.36
CA MET A 182 12.90 -2.65 1.77
C MET A 182 11.76 -3.29 2.55
N ASN A 183 11.83 -3.18 3.87
CA ASN A 183 10.78 -3.59 4.78
C ASN A 183 10.28 -2.38 5.57
N ASP A 184 8.97 -2.26 5.72
CA ASP A 184 8.29 -1.23 6.53
C ASP A 184 7.03 -1.81 7.15
N ALA A 185 6.69 -1.43 8.39
CA ALA A 185 5.51 -1.98 9.07
C ALA A 185 4.18 -1.39 8.56
N TYR A 186 4.22 -0.25 7.88
CA TYR A 186 3.01 0.48 7.52
C TYR A 186 2.96 0.83 6.03
N GLN A 187 3.95 1.56 5.54
CA GLN A 187 3.94 2.10 4.18
C GLN A 187 5.34 2.45 3.71
N ALA A 188 5.67 1.98 2.51
CA ALA A 188 6.79 2.47 1.73
C ALA A 188 6.37 2.74 0.27
N GLU A 189 7.00 3.75 -0.35
CA GLU A 189 6.82 4.09 -1.76
C GLU A 189 8.17 4.34 -2.44
N PHE A 190 8.35 3.77 -3.62
CA PHE A 190 9.43 4.12 -4.55
C PHE A 190 8.89 5.13 -5.56
N GLN A 191 9.47 6.33 -5.59
CA GLN A 191 8.91 7.47 -6.34
C GLN A 191 9.79 7.91 -7.53
N GLY A 192 10.88 7.20 -7.81
CA GLY A 192 11.71 7.48 -8.98
C GLY A 192 13.18 7.09 -8.79
N TYR A 193 13.87 7.10 -9.93
CA TYR A 193 15.25 6.65 -10.07
C TYR A 193 16.08 7.68 -10.83
N ILE A 194 17.34 7.87 -10.41
CA ILE A 194 18.36 8.56 -11.20
C ILE A 194 19.57 7.62 -11.27
N ILE A 195 20.03 7.30 -12.48
CA ILE A 195 21.17 6.41 -12.71
C ILE A 195 22.29 7.24 -13.30
N VAL A 196 23.44 7.25 -12.63
CA VAL A 196 24.63 7.99 -13.04
C VAL A 196 25.62 7.01 -13.66
N TYR A 197 25.97 7.25 -14.91
CA TYR A 197 26.93 6.45 -15.67
C TYR A 197 27.80 7.32 -16.57
N ASP A 198 28.99 6.81 -16.91
CA ASP A 198 29.81 7.31 -18.01
C ASP A 198 29.82 6.29 -19.14
N LEU A 199 30.03 6.77 -20.37
CA LEU A 199 30.25 5.93 -21.53
C LEU A 199 31.73 5.52 -21.59
N GLU A 200 32.01 4.22 -21.63
CA GLU A 200 33.33 3.72 -21.98
C GLU A 200 33.45 3.58 -23.51
N LYS A 201 34.64 3.81 -24.06
CA LYS A 201 34.89 3.58 -25.50
C LYS A 201 34.63 2.10 -25.83
N LEU A 202 34.05 1.85 -27.00
CA LEU A 202 33.96 0.52 -27.63
C LEU A 202 35.30 -0.23 -27.48
N LYS A 203 35.32 -1.31 -26.69
CA LYS A 203 36.37 -2.32 -26.78
C LYS A 203 36.07 -3.15 -28.03
N VAL A 204 36.70 -2.76 -29.14
CA VAL A 204 36.70 -3.51 -30.40
C VAL A 204 37.63 -4.72 -30.26
#